data_AF-A0A453LAW7-F1
#
_entry.id   AF-A0A453LAW7-F1
#
_cell.length_a   1.000
_cell.length_b   1.000
_cell.length_c   1.000
_cell.angle_alpha   90.00
_cell.angle_beta   90.00
_cell.angle_gamma   90.00
#
_symmetry.space_group_name_H-M   'P 1'
#
loop_
_entity.id
_entity.type
_entity.pdbx_description
1 polymer ?
#
loop_
_entity_poly.entity_id
_entity_poly.type
_entity_poly.pdbx_seq_one_letter_code
_entity_poly.pdbx_strand_id
1 'polypeptide(L)'
;TPSWVAFADGGERLIGEAAKNQAAANPERTIYDAKRLIGRDFADAVVQRDIKLLPYSVVDRKGKPHIQVRDAGVIAGLNVLRIVNEPTAAAIAYGIDEKGPEKNVLVFDLGGGTFDVSVLSIDNGVFEVLATNGDTHLGGEDFDQRLMDYFMKLIKRKHGRDISGDLRALGKLRRECERAKRALSNQHQVRVEIESLFDGVDFSEPLTRARFEELNNDLFRKTMVPVQQLLKDYFNGKEPNKGVNPDEAVAYGAAVQASIVSGHV
;
A
#
# COMPACT_ATOMS: atom_id res chain seq x y z
N THR A 1 3.22 -8.52 9.84
CA THR A 1 4.62 -8.57 9.37
C THR A 1 4.72 -7.93 8.00
N PRO A 2 5.65 -7.00 7.76
CA PRO A 2 5.81 -6.36 6.45
C PRO A 2 6.06 -7.40 5.35
N SER A 3 5.50 -7.19 4.16
CA SER A 3 5.77 -8.02 2.97
C SER A 3 7.11 -7.62 2.32
N TRP A 4 8.19 -7.74 3.10
CA TRP A 4 9.55 -7.37 2.73
C TRP A 4 10.46 -8.60 2.81
N VAL A 5 11.32 -8.77 1.81
CA VAL A 5 12.34 -9.83 1.76
C VAL A 5 13.66 -9.21 1.36
N ALA A 6 14.74 -9.47 2.09
CA ALA A 6 16.06 -9.00 1.71
C ALA A 6 17.06 -10.15 1.65
N PHE A 7 18.03 -10.02 0.75
CA PHE A 7 19.18 -10.93 0.64
C PHE A 7 20.43 -10.20 1.10
N ALA A 8 20.87 -10.52 2.31
CA ALA A 8 22.07 -9.95 2.91
C ALA A 8 23.34 -10.58 2.31
N ASP A 9 24.49 -9.94 2.54
CA ASP A 9 25.77 -10.50 2.14
C ASP A 9 26.02 -11.85 2.83
N GLY A 10 26.48 -12.84 2.06
CA GLY A 10 26.61 -14.23 2.54
C GLY A 10 25.39 -15.11 2.32
N GLY A 11 24.33 -14.60 1.66
CA GLY A 11 23.17 -15.40 1.24
C GLY A 11 22.09 -15.57 2.32
N GLU A 12 22.20 -14.86 3.44
CA GLU A 12 21.16 -14.85 4.47
C GLU A 12 19.90 -14.15 3.97
N ARG A 13 18.75 -14.80 4.18
CA ARG A 13 17.42 -14.28 3.82
C ARG A 13 16.75 -13.65 5.03
N LEU A 14 16.49 -12.36 4.96
CA LEU A 14 15.73 -11.61 5.95
C LEU A 14 14.27 -11.46 5.48
N ILE A 15 13.32 -11.55 6.41
CA ILE A 15 11.88 -11.42 6.13
C ILE A 15 11.27 -10.43 7.13
N GLY A 16 10.34 -9.60 6.67
CA GLY A 16 9.58 -8.71 7.53
C GLY A 16 10.40 -7.53 8.05
N GLU A 17 10.31 -7.25 9.35
CA GLU A 17 10.98 -6.08 9.95
C GLU A 17 12.49 -6.09 9.77
N ALA A 18 13.13 -7.28 9.82
CA ALA A 18 14.56 -7.41 9.59
C ALA A 18 14.96 -6.96 8.17
N ALA A 19 14.18 -7.36 7.15
CA ALA A 19 14.38 -6.92 5.77
C ALA A 19 14.11 -5.42 5.61
N LYS A 20 13.04 -4.92 6.23
CA LYS A 20 12.67 -3.50 6.19
C LYS A 20 13.75 -2.60 6.81
N ASN A 21 14.33 -2.99 7.93
CA ASN A 21 15.31 -2.19 8.66
C ASN A 21 16.62 -1.97 7.88
N GLN A 22 17.06 -2.96 7.10
CA GLN A 22 18.30 -2.86 6.32
C GLN A 22 18.10 -2.29 4.90
N ALA A 23 16.86 -1.97 4.51
CA ALA A 23 16.52 -1.57 3.15
C ALA A 23 17.32 -0.38 2.63
N ALA A 24 17.58 0.61 3.49
CA ALA A 24 18.35 1.80 3.11
C ALA A 24 19.84 1.51 2.89
N ALA A 25 20.37 0.44 3.49
CA ALA A 25 21.77 0.03 3.32
C ALA A 25 21.96 -0.96 2.16
N ASN A 26 20.92 -1.69 1.78
CA ASN A 26 20.96 -2.73 0.75
C ASN A 26 19.73 -2.67 -0.20
N PRO A 27 19.49 -1.54 -0.87
CA PRO A 27 18.22 -1.28 -1.54
C PRO A 27 17.97 -2.20 -2.74
N GLU A 28 19.02 -2.55 -3.50
CA GLU A 28 18.90 -3.39 -4.71
C GLU A 28 18.59 -4.87 -4.42
N ARG A 29 18.85 -5.33 -3.18
CA ARG A 29 18.56 -6.70 -2.74
C ARG A 29 17.43 -6.77 -1.72
N THR A 30 16.67 -5.68 -1.56
CA THR A 30 15.52 -5.61 -0.67
C THR A 30 14.24 -5.46 -1.47
N ILE A 31 13.45 -6.53 -1.49
CA ILE A 31 12.22 -6.66 -2.25
C ILE A 31 11.04 -6.34 -1.36
N TYR A 32 10.17 -5.48 -1.89
CA TYR A 32 8.88 -5.11 -1.33
C TYR A 32 7.94 -4.85 -2.53
N ASP A 33 6.63 -4.77 -2.32
CA ASP A 33 5.65 -4.43 -3.38
C ASP A 33 5.56 -5.44 -4.54
N ALA A 34 6.10 -6.66 -4.36
CA ALA A 34 6.09 -7.70 -5.39
C ALA A 34 4.67 -8.02 -5.89
N LYS A 35 3.64 -7.82 -5.06
CA LYS A 35 2.22 -7.98 -5.45
C LYS A 35 1.81 -7.09 -6.62
N ARG A 36 2.40 -5.90 -6.80
CA ARG A 36 2.10 -5.01 -7.94
C ARG A 36 2.50 -5.62 -9.27
N LEU A 37 3.50 -6.50 -9.27
CA LEU A 37 4.04 -7.14 -10.47
C LEU A 37 3.38 -8.49 -10.78
N ILE A 38 2.86 -9.19 -9.78
CA ILE A 38 2.35 -10.56 -9.92
C ILE A 38 1.14 -10.60 -10.87
N GLY A 39 1.14 -11.56 -11.80
CA GLY A 39 0.04 -11.81 -12.73
C GLY A 39 0.00 -10.90 -13.97
N ARG A 40 0.79 -9.82 -14.02
CA ARG A 40 0.77 -8.83 -15.10
C ARG A 40 1.70 -9.13 -16.25
N ASP A 41 1.49 -8.43 -17.37
CA ASP A 41 2.44 -8.43 -18.49
C ASP A 41 3.53 -7.40 -18.27
N PHE A 42 4.76 -7.72 -18.65
CA PHE A 42 5.90 -6.82 -18.49
C PHE A 42 5.70 -5.50 -19.24
N ALA A 43 5.00 -5.55 -20.38
CA ALA A 43 4.73 -4.39 -21.23
C ALA A 43 3.63 -3.46 -20.69
N ASP A 44 2.93 -3.83 -19.62
CA ASP A 44 1.88 -2.99 -19.03
C ASP A 44 2.45 -1.62 -18.61
N ALA A 45 1.77 -0.55 -19.02
CA ALA A 45 2.20 0.82 -18.76
C ALA A 45 2.36 1.10 -17.25
N VAL A 46 1.55 0.47 -16.41
CA VAL A 46 1.64 0.64 -14.97
C VAL A 46 2.87 -0.09 -14.42
N VAL A 47 3.15 -1.30 -14.89
CA VAL A 47 4.37 -2.05 -14.56
C VAL A 47 5.62 -1.25 -14.99
N GLN A 48 5.62 -0.67 -16.19
CA GLN A 48 6.73 0.14 -16.68
C GLN A 48 6.94 1.44 -15.87
N ARG A 49 5.88 1.98 -15.27
CA ARG A 49 5.98 3.11 -14.35
C ARG A 49 6.56 2.66 -13.01
N ASP A 50 6.05 1.57 -12.44
CA ASP A 50 6.47 1.06 -11.13
C ASP A 50 7.93 0.62 -11.13
N ILE A 51 8.40 -0.06 -12.20
CA ILE A 51 9.81 -0.50 -12.33
C ILE A 51 10.79 0.67 -12.20
N LYS A 52 10.41 1.90 -12.59
CA LYS A 52 11.26 3.10 -12.46
C LYS A 52 11.39 3.60 -11.02
N LEU A 53 10.47 3.19 -10.15
CA LEU A 53 10.41 3.63 -8.74
C LEU A 53 11.00 2.58 -7.79
N LEU A 54 11.18 1.35 -8.26
CA LEU A 54 11.73 0.24 -7.49
C LEU A 54 13.27 0.28 -7.51
N PRO A 55 13.93 0.05 -6.37
CA PRO A 55 15.39 0.05 -6.29
C PRO A 55 16.02 -1.25 -6.78
N TYR A 56 15.23 -2.30 -7.00
CA TYR A 56 15.68 -3.62 -7.42
C TYR A 56 15.31 -3.89 -8.87
N SER A 57 16.05 -4.80 -9.52
CA SER A 57 15.86 -5.09 -10.94
C SER A 57 14.60 -5.92 -11.19
N VAL A 58 13.81 -5.51 -12.19
CA VAL A 58 12.70 -6.29 -12.75
C VAL A 58 12.99 -6.49 -14.23
N VAL A 59 13.01 -7.74 -14.66
CA VAL A 59 13.32 -8.15 -16.04
C VAL A 59 12.15 -8.84 -16.70
N ASP A 60 12.06 -8.76 -18.01
CA ASP A 60 11.11 -9.55 -18.79
C ASP A 60 11.60 -11.00 -18.88
N ARG A 61 10.73 -11.95 -18.50
CA ARG A 61 10.83 -13.32 -18.96
C ARG A 61 9.50 -13.76 -19.54
N LYS A 62 9.49 -14.05 -20.84
CA LYS A 62 8.32 -14.56 -21.58
C LYS A 62 7.10 -13.63 -21.46
N GLY A 63 7.31 -12.32 -21.49
CA GLY A 63 6.26 -11.30 -21.41
C GLY A 63 5.78 -11.02 -19.99
N LYS A 64 6.42 -11.58 -18.96
CA LYS A 64 6.03 -11.43 -17.55
C LYS A 64 7.14 -10.78 -16.72
N PRO A 65 6.83 -9.86 -15.80
CA PRO A 65 7.82 -9.23 -14.94
C PRO A 65 8.38 -10.24 -13.93
N HIS A 66 9.70 -10.33 -13.88
CA HIS A 66 10.44 -11.15 -12.93
C HIS A 66 11.41 -10.29 -12.15
N ILE A 67 11.35 -10.35 -10.82
CA ILE A 67 12.33 -9.67 -9.97
C ILE A 67 13.66 -10.42 -10.12
N GLN A 68 14.69 -9.74 -10.61
CA GLN A 68 16.03 -10.27 -10.75
C GLN A 68 16.87 -9.82 -9.56
N VAL A 69 17.18 -10.76 -8.70
CA VAL A 69 18.15 -10.60 -7.60
C VAL A 69 19.39 -11.39 -8.00
N ARG A 70 20.58 -10.78 -7.88
CA ARG A 70 21.82 -11.58 -7.93
C ARG A 70 21.80 -12.51 -6.71
N ASP A 71 21.78 -13.83 -6.97
CA ASP A 71 21.83 -14.93 -5.98
C ASP A 71 20.51 -15.41 -5.33
N ALA A 72 19.36 -15.41 -6.03
CA ALA A 72 18.07 -15.90 -5.50
C ALA A 72 17.58 -17.26 -6.05
N GLY A 73 18.49 -18.21 -6.34
CA GLY A 73 18.08 -19.58 -6.68
C GLY A 73 17.61 -20.34 -5.44
N VAL A 74 16.38 -20.88 -5.46
CA VAL A 74 15.81 -21.89 -4.53
C VAL A 74 14.87 -21.39 -3.40
N ILE A 75 13.75 -20.79 -3.83
CA ILE A 75 12.31 -21.07 -3.56
C ILE A 75 11.89 -21.61 -2.17
N ALA A 76 10.93 -20.90 -1.56
CA ALA A 76 10.46 -20.94 -0.17
C ALA A 76 9.76 -22.21 0.38
N GLY A 77 9.84 -23.38 -0.25
CA GLY A 77 9.44 -24.67 0.37
C GLY A 77 7.99 -24.77 0.93
N LEU A 78 7.07 -23.89 0.54
CA LEU A 78 5.69 -23.89 1.04
C LEU A 78 4.76 -24.66 0.09
N ASN A 79 4.00 -25.61 0.64
CA ASN A 79 2.88 -26.25 -0.05
C ASN A 79 1.62 -25.40 0.14
N VAL A 80 1.26 -24.60 -0.88
CA VAL A 80 0.10 -23.70 -0.85
C VAL A 80 -1.18 -24.52 -1.08
N LEU A 81 -1.88 -24.87 0.02
CA LEU A 81 -3.09 -25.69 -0.02
C LEU A 81 -4.31 -24.96 -0.63
N ARG A 82 -4.42 -23.65 -0.40
CA ARG A 82 -5.46 -22.79 -0.95
C ARG A 82 -5.02 -21.33 -0.85
N ILE A 83 -5.27 -20.57 -1.92
CA ILE A 83 -5.14 -19.11 -1.90
C ILE A 83 -6.52 -18.55 -1.55
N VAL A 84 -6.57 -17.71 -0.53
CA VAL A 84 -7.78 -16.99 -0.12
C VAL A 84 -7.56 -15.53 -0.48
N ASN A 85 -8.54 -14.91 -1.13
CA ASN A 85 -8.56 -13.48 -1.42
C ASN A 85 -8.71 -12.68 -0.10
N GLU A 86 -7.96 -11.57 0.00
CA GLU A 86 -7.93 -10.69 1.18
C GLU A 86 -9.33 -10.25 1.69
N PRO A 87 -10.30 -9.84 0.84
CA PRO A 87 -11.62 -9.46 1.32
C PRO A 87 -12.40 -10.63 1.96
N THR A 88 -12.21 -11.86 1.48
CA THR A 88 -12.83 -13.05 2.09
C THR A 88 -12.15 -13.40 3.40
N ALA A 89 -10.83 -13.25 3.51
CA ALA A 89 -10.13 -13.43 4.78
C ALA A 89 -10.58 -12.39 5.83
N ALA A 90 -10.77 -11.12 5.42
CA ALA A 90 -11.30 -10.07 6.28
C ALA A 90 -12.75 -10.34 6.70
N ALA A 91 -13.60 -10.80 5.78
CA ALA A 91 -14.99 -11.14 6.09
C ALA A 91 -15.10 -12.34 7.03
N ILE A 92 -14.29 -13.39 6.83
CA ILE A 92 -14.21 -14.52 7.77
C ILE A 92 -13.83 -14.01 9.16
N ALA A 93 -12.83 -13.14 9.27
CA ALA A 93 -12.43 -12.57 10.56
C ALA A 93 -13.55 -11.76 11.24
N TYR A 94 -14.41 -11.09 10.47
CA TYR A 94 -15.54 -10.31 10.99
C TYR A 94 -16.75 -11.17 11.38
N GLY A 95 -17.13 -12.15 10.54
CA GLY A 95 -18.42 -12.83 10.65
C GLY A 95 -18.38 -14.23 11.25
N ILE A 96 -17.22 -14.77 11.66
CA ILE A 96 -17.09 -16.17 12.10
C ILE A 96 -17.95 -16.50 13.33
N ASP A 97 -18.19 -15.51 14.19
CA ASP A 97 -18.99 -15.64 15.41
C ASP A 97 -20.34 -14.91 15.34
N GLU A 98 -20.65 -14.23 14.22
CA GLU A 98 -21.92 -13.53 14.06
C GLU A 98 -23.08 -14.52 13.91
N LYS A 99 -24.02 -14.47 14.86
CA LYS A 99 -25.31 -15.16 14.79
C LYS A 99 -26.40 -14.12 14.52
N GLY A 100 -27.21 -14.31 13.49
CA GLY A 100 -28.24 -13.35 13.15
C GLY A 100 -28.84 -13.58 11.76
N PRO A 101 -29.76 -12.70 11.34
CA PRO A 101 -30.28 -12.71 9.97
C PRO A 101 -29.17 -12.41 8.96
N GLU A 102 -29.38 -12.82 7.71
CA GLU A 102 -28.48 -12.54 6.59
C GLU A 102 -28.11 -11.05 6.52
N LYS A 103 -26.82 -10.76 6.33
CA LYS A 103 -26.30 -9.39 6.19
C LYS A 103 -25.44 -9.26 4.93
N ASN A 104 -25.61 -8.14 4.23
CA ASN A 104 -24.68 -7.71 3.21
C ASN A 104 -23.61 -6.81 3.84
N VAL A 105 -22.34 -7.16 3.66
CA VAL A 105 -21.18 -6.42 4.16
C VAL A 105 -20.37 -5.91 2.98
N LEU A 106 -20.01 -4.62 3.00
CA LEU A 106 -19.03 -4.07 2.08
C LEU A 106 -17.66 -4.07 2.76
N VAL A 107 -16.72 -4.81 2.21
CA VAL A 107 -15.31 -4.80 2.61
C VAL A 107 -14.56 -3.81 1.75
N PHE A 108 -13.95 -2.81 2.38
CA PHE A 108 -13.06 -1.83 1.75
C PHE A 108 -11.64 -2.11 2.25
N ASP A 109 -10.79 -2.63 1.38
CA ASP A 109 -9.40 -3.00 1.69
C ASP A 109 -8.44 -2.10 0.91
N LEU A 110 -7.79 -1.18 1.62
CA LEU A 110 -6.76 -0.30 1.06
C LEU A 110 -5.41 -0.61 1.70
N GLY A 111 -4.64 -1.45 1.01
CA GLY A 111 -3.35 -1.95 1.45
C GLY A 111 -2.18 -1.06 1.07
N GLY A 112 -0.98 -1.65 1.08
CA GLY A 112 0.27 -0.99 0.69
C GLY A 112 0.34 -0.60 -0.79
N GLY A 113 -0.06 -1.51 -1.68
CA GLY A 113 0.00 -1.30 -3.12
C GLY A 113 -1.28 -1.64 -3.89
N THR A 114 -2.30 -2.17 -3.22
CA THR A 114 -3.57 -2.58 -3.82
C THR A 114 -4.74 -2.01 -3.05
N PHE A 115 -5.80 -1.71 -3.78
CA PHE A 115 -7.11 -1.35 -3.27
C PHE A 115 -8.13 -2.35 -3.80
N ASP A 116 -8.87 -3.00 -2.92
CA ASP A 116 -9.93 -3.94 -3.26
C ASP A 116 -11.21 -3.56 -2.50
N VAL A 117 -12.35 -3.65 -3.17
CA VAL A 117 -13.68 -3.50 -2.57
C VAL A 117 -14.52 -4.70 -2.94
N SER A 118 -15.21 -5.28 -1.96
CA SER A 118 -16.10 -6.43 -2.19
C SER A 118 -17.40 -6.29 -1.41
N VAL A 119 -18.51 -6.74 -1.99
CA VAL A 119 -19.75 -6.98 -1.25
C VAL A 119 -19.87 -8.47 -1.00
N LEU A 120 -20.13 -8.83 0.26
CA LEU A 120 -20.33 -10.20 0.69
C LEU A 120 -21.69 -10.35 1.36
N SER A 121 -22.36 -11.48 1.14
CA SER A 121 -23.43 -11.95 2.02
C SER A 121 -22.81 -12.83 3.11
N ILE A 122 -23.27 -12.61 4.35
CA ILE A 122 -22.95 -13.43 5.51
C ILE A 122 -24.26 -14.01 6.03
N ASP A 123 -24.37 -15.33 6.01
CA ASP A 123 -25.51 -16.08 6.55
C ASP A 123 -24.99 -17.28 7.36
N ASN A 124 -25.14 -17.22 8.68
CA ASN A 124 -24.82 -18.31 9.62
C ASN A 124 -23.44 -18.97 9.39
N GLY A 125 -22.40 -18.14 9.16
CA GLY A 125 -21.02 -18.59 8.92
C GLY A 125 -20.74 -19.02 7.48
N VAL A 126 -21.72 -18.93 6.57
CA VAL A 126 -21.51 -19.00 5.13
C VAL A 126 -21.20 -17.61 4.61
N PHE A 127 -20.08 -17.49 3.89
CA PHE A 127 -19.61 -16.24 3.28
C PHE A 127 -19.65 -16.37 1.77
N GLU A 128 -20.46 -15.55 1.11
CA GLU A 128 -20.55 -15.49 -0.34
C GLU A 128 -20.08 -14.13 -0.83
N VAL A 129 -19.07 -14.12 -1.72
CA VAL A 129 -18.65 -12.88 -2.40
C VAL A 129 -19.61 -12.63 -3.56
N LEU A 130 -20.40 -11.56 -3.46
CA LEU A 130 -21.42 -11.21 -4.45
C LEU A 130 -20.84 -10.36 -5.58
N ALA A 131 -19.91 -9.46 -5.26
CA ALA A 131 -19.20 -8.64 -6.24
C ALA A 131 -17.84 -8.19 -5.68
N THR A 132 -16.87 -8.00 -6.58
CA THR A 132 -15.55 -7.45 -6.26
C THR A 132 -15.12 -6.47 -7.35
N ASN A 133 -14.48 -5.37 -6.96
CA ASN A 133 -13.86 -4.38 -7.82
C ASN A 133 -12.63 -3.81 -7.10
N GLY A 134 -11.79 -3.02 -7.76
CA GLY A 134 -10.60 -2.47 -7.12
C GLY A 134 -9.62 -1.82 -8.07
N ASP A 135 -8.49 -1.39 -7.51
CA ASP A 135 -7.31 -0.93 -8.21
C ASP A 135 -6.06 -1.57 -7.59
N THR A 136 -5.52 -2.57 -8.29
CA THR A 136 -4.28 -3.27 -7.91
C THR A 136 -3.01 -2.41 -7.91
N HIS A 137 -3.09 -1.11 -8.22
CA HIS A 137 -1.96 -0.15 -8.27
C HIS A 137 -2.29 1.15 -7.52
N LEU A 138 -3.11 1.02 -6.48
CA LEU A 138 -3.47 2.12 -5.60
C LEU A 138 -3.30 1.65 -4.15
N GLY A 139 -2.37 2.25 -3.43
CA GLY A 139 -2.22 1.95 -2.01
C GLY A 139 -1.38 2.97 -1.24
N GLY A 140 -1.04 2.59 -0.02
CA GLY A 140 -0.21 3.38 0.90
C GLY A 140 1.14 3.84 0.33
N GLU A 141 1.74 3.09 -0.58
CA GLU A 141 3.01 3.41 -1.26
C GLU A 141 2.86 4.57 -2.24
N ASP A 142 1.73 4.67 -2.92
CA ASP A 142 1.45 5.80 -3.81
C ASP A 142 1.33 7.10 -2.99
N PHE A 143 0.78 7.01 -1.78
CA PHE A 143 0.75 8.13 -0.84
C PHE A 143 2.15 8.51 -0.35
N ASP A 144 2.98 7.51 -0.05
CA ASP A 144 4.38 7.73 0.33
C ASP A 144 5.15 8.39 -0.83
N GLN A 145 4.92 7.96 -2.07
CA GLN A 145 5.54 8.53 -3.26
C GLN A 145 5.13 10.00 -3.47
N ARG A 146 3.87 10.37 -3.21
CA ARG A 146 3.43 11.78 -3.25
C ARG A 146 4.18 12.66 -2.24
N LEU A 147 4.40 12.13 -1.03
CA LEU A 147 5.22 12.82 -0.03
C LEU A 147 6.68 12.93 -0.45
N MET A 148 7.26 11.84 -0.97
CA MET A 148 8.63 11.85 -1.49
C MET A 148 8.80 12.88 -2.60
N ASP A 149 7.90 12.92 -3.60
CA ASP A 149 7.96 13.87 -4.71
C ASP A 149 7.88 15.33 -4.23
N TYR A 150 7.02 15.59 -3.24
CA TYR A 150 6.92 16.89 -2.59
C TYR A 150 8.24 17.28 -1.91
N PHE A 151 8.81 16.40 -1.10
CA PHE A 151 10.05 16.68 -0.37
C PHE A 151 11.28 16.74 -1.27
N MET A 152 11.38 15.91 -2.30
CA MET A 152 12.47 16.00 -3.30
C MET A 152 12.46 17.38 -3.99
N LYS A 153 11.29 17.89 -4.36
CA LYS A 153 11.16 19.25 -4.90
C LYS A 153 11.56 20.33 -3.89
N LEU A 154 11.24 20.13 -2.61
CA LEU A 154 11.61 21.06 -1.54
C LEU A 154 13.12 21.05 -1.28
N ILE A 155 13.73 19.87 -1.23
CA ILE A 155 15.18 19.67 -1.08
C ILE A 155 15.94 20.35 -2.22
N LYS A 156 15.50 20.12 -3.47
CA LYS A 156 16.09 20.77 -4.64
C LYS A 156 16.00 22.29 -4.58
N ARG A 157 14.89 22.82 -4.05
CA ARG A 157 14.68 24.27 -3.91
C ARG A 157 15.51 24.89 -2.78
N LYS A 158 15.62 24.22 -1.62
CA LYS A 158 16.32 24.74 -0.43
C LYS A 158 17.82 24.53 -0.47
N HIS A 159 18.28 23.40 -1.02
CA HIS A 159 19.68 22.99 -0.99
C HIS A 159 20.34 22.93 -2.37
N GLY A 160 19.59 23.19 -3.46
CA GLY A 160 20.11 23.11 -4.83
C GLY A 160 20.49 21.68 -5.28
N ARG A 161 20.19 20.66 -4.48
CA ARG A 161 20.57 19.26 -4.73
C ARG A 161 19.37 18.45 -5.21
N ASP A 162 19.55 17.77 -6.34
CA ASP A 162 18.62 16.73 -6.80
C ASP A 162 19.06 15.38 -6.24
N ILE A 163 18.24 14.77 -5.39
CA ILE A 163 18.54 13.48 -4.76
C ILE A 163 17.92 12.29 -5.51
N SER A 164 17.24 12.52 -6.64
CA SER A 164 16.55 11.45 -7.39
C SER A 164 17.47 10.34 -7.91
N GLY A 165 18.78 10.60 -8.02
CA GLY A 165 19.79 9.60 -8.37
C GLY A 165 20.49 8.93 -7.18
N ASP A 166 20.19 9.32 -5.94
CA ASP A 166 20.82 8.80 -4.73
C ASP A 166 19.90 7.80 -4.02
N LEU A 167 20.07 6.51 -4.31
CA LEU A 167 19.25 5.44 -3.75
C LEU A 167 19.26 5.39 -2.22
N ARG A 168 20.37 5.78 -1.58
CA ARG A 168 20.49 5.80 -0.12
C ARG A 168 19.70 6.95 0.48
N ALA A 169 19.81 8.15 -0.09
CA ALA A 169 19.01 9.31 0.31
C ALA A 169 17.52 9.06 0.09
N LEU A 170 17.15 8.46 -1.05
CA LEU A 170 15.77 8.08 -1.35
C LEU A 170 15.23 7.03 -0.37
N GLY A 171 16.02 6.03 0.01
CA GLY A 171 15.64 5.03 1.00
C GLY A 171 15.35 5.65 2.38
N LYS A 172 16.22 6.58 2.83
CA LYS A 172 16.00 7.34 4.07
C LYS A 172 14.72 8.18 3.99
N LEU A 173 14.53 8.91 2.89
CA LEU A 173 13.36 9.76 2.68
C LEU A 173 12.06 8.95 2.65
N ARG A 174 12.04 7.81 1.96
CA ARG A 174 10.88 6.90 1.90
C ARG A 174 10.47 6.44 3.30
N ARG A 175 11.43 6.01 4.11
CA ARG A 175 11.19 5.54 5.48
C ARG A 175 10.55 6.63 6.35
N GLU A 176 11.08 7.84 6.31
CA GLU A 176 10.50 8.94 7.12
C GLU A 176 9.18 9.46 6.54
N CYS A 177 8.94 9.39 5.22
CA CYS A 177 7.64 9.69 4.63
C CYS A 177 6.56 8.70 5.10
N GLU A 178 6.84 7.39 5.10
CA GLU A 178 5.93 6.37 5.61
C GLU A 178 5.64 6.59 7.11
N ARG A 179 6.68 6.91 7.89
CA ARG A 179 6.55 7.22 9.32
C ARG A 179 5.68 8.45 9.55
N ALA A 180 5.92 9.53 8.80
CA ALA A 180 5.15 10.75 8.87
C ALA A 180 3.69 10.53 8.50
N LYS A 181 3.41 9.79 7.41
CA LYS A 181 2.05 9.38 7.00
C LYS A 181 1.33 8.67 8.14
N ARG A 182 1.95 7.65 8.74
CA ARG A 182 1.37 6.88 9.87
C ARG A 182 1.07 7.77 11.06
N ALA A 183 1.99 8.67 11.42
CA ALA A 183 1.78 9.57 12.55
C ALA A 183 0.66 10.60 12.27
N LEU A 184 0.54 11.10 11.03
CA LEU A 184 -0.51 12.02 10.62
C LEU A 184 -1.92 11.41 10.65
N SER A 185 -2.06 10.08 10.68
CA SER A 185 -3.37 9.44 10.92
C SER A 185 -3.98 9.85 12.26
N ASN A 186 -3.16 10.14 13.27
CA ASN A 186 -3.60 10.52 14.62
C ASN A 186 -3.14 11.93 15.05
N GLN A 187 -2.23 12.56 14.31
CA GLN A 187 -1.71 13.90 14.62
C GLN A 187 -2.05 14.90 13.51
N HIS A 188 -2.20 16.18 13.86
CA HIS A 188 -2.44 17.25 12.88
C HIS A 188 -1.17 17.71 12.16
N GLN A 189 -0.01 17.50 12.76
CA GLN A 189 1.29 17.89 12.22
C GLN A 189 2.39 16.99 12.77
N VAL A 190 3.39 16.73 11.94
CA VAL A 190 4.63 16.02 12.29
C VAL A 190 5.83 16.76 11.71
N ARG A 191 7.04 16.37 12.10
CA ARG A 191 8.28 16.84 11.49
C ARG A 191 9.02 15.67 10.86
N VAL A 192 9.37 15.80 9.59
CA VAL A 192 10.16 14.81 8.84
C VAL A 192 11.63 15.14 9.08
N GLU A 193 12.31 14.30 9.85
CA GLU A 193 13.69 14.51 10.28
C GLU A 193 14.58 13.37 9.79
N ILE A 194 15.63 13.70 9.04
CA ILE A 194 16.58 12.74 8.49
C ILE A 194 18.00 13.25 8.73
N GLU A 195 18.75 12.53 9.54
CA GLU A 195 20.17 12.78 9.76
C GLU A 195 21.00 12.36 8.54
N SER A 196 21.94 13.22 8.15
CA SER A 196 22.87 13.05 7.05
C SER A 196 22.17 12.52 5.79
N LEU A 197 21.12 13.22 5.33
CA LEU A 197 20.31 12.83 4.18
C LEU A 197 21.19 12.66 2.93
N PHE A 198 22.05 13.64 2.64
CA PHE A 198 23.08 13.60 1.60
C PHE A 198 24.28 14.47 2.04
N ASP A 199 25.51 14.08 1.70
CA ASP A 199 26.73 14.89 1.92
C ASP A 199 26.87 15.50 3.34
N GLY A 200 26.39 14.81 4.38
CA GLY A 200 26.40 15.30 5.77
C GLY A 200 25.34 16.36 6.10
N VAL A 201 24.45 16.70 5.17
CA VAL A 201 23.34 17.63 5.35
C VAL A 201 22.17 16.91 6.01
N ASP A 202 21.73 17.44 7.15
CA ASP A 202 20.49 17.00 7.80
C ASP A 202 19.27 17.65 7.13
N PHE A 203 18.15 16.93 7.13
CA PHE A 203 16.88 17.41 6.61
C PHE A 203 15.83 17.44 7.73
N SER A 204 15.15 18.57 7.91
CA SER A 204 14.12 18.74 8.94
C SER A 204 13.03 19.68 8.44
N GLU A 205 11.84 19.16 8.15
CA GLU A 205 10.73 19.95 7.62
C GLU A 205 9.40 19.56 8.27
N PRO A 206 8.53 20.54 8.58
CA PRO A 206 7.19 20.25 9.06
C PRO A 206 6.29 19.69 7.94
N LEU A 207 5.40 18.77 8.29
CA LEU A 207 4.33 18.27 7.43
C LEU A 207 3.01 18.29 8.20
N THR A 208 2.00 18.96 7.66
CA THR A 208 0.66 18.99 8.24
C THR A 208 -0.23 17.93 7.61
N ARG A 209 -1.25 17.47 8.35
CA ARG A 209 -2.28 16.55 7.84
C ARG A 209 -2.97 17.15 6.61
N ALA A 210 -3.35 18.43 6.67
CA ALA A 210 -3.97 19.12 5.55
C ALA A 210 -3.10 19.09 4.27
N ARG A 211 -1.78 19.24 4.41
CA ARG A 211 -0.87 19.14 3.26
C ARG A 211 -0.78 17.72 2.72
N PHE A 212 -0.73 16.71 3.60
CA PHE A 212 -0.78 15.31 3.19
C PHE A 212 -2.08 14.97 2.44
N GLU A 213 -3.22 15.45 2.94
CA GLU A 213 -4.53 15.25 2.31
C GLU A 213 -4.63 15.95 0.95
N GLU A 214 -4.12 17.18 0.85
CA GLU A 214 -4.05 17.92 -0.42
C GLU A 214 -3.23 17.17 -1.47
N LEU A 215 -2.06 16.65 -1.09
CA LEU A 215 -1.15 15.93 -2.00
C LEU A 215 -1.73 14.61 -2.53
N ASN A 216 -2.71 14.04 -1.82
CA ASN A 216 -3.28 12.72 -2.10
C ASN A 216 -4.77 12.76 -2.44
N ASN A 217 -5.40 13.93 -2.48
CA ASN A 217 -6.84 14.09 -2.63
C ASN A 217 -7.39 13.34 -3.86
N ASP A 218 -6.67 13.40 -4.98
CA ASP A 218 -7.05 12.68 -6.20
C ASP A 218 -6.97 11.16 -6.03
N LEU A 219 -5.97 10.65 -5.31
CA LEU A 219 -5.84 9.22 -5.02
C LEU A 219 -6.92 8.74 -4.05
N PHE A 220 -7.29 9.55 -3.06
CA PHE A 220 -8.40 9.23 -2.16
C PHE A 220 -9.71 9.13 -2.93
N ARG A 221 -10.00 10.10 -3.79
CA ARG A 221 -11.20 10.09 -4.65
C ARG A 221 -11.23 8.92 -5.63
N LYS A 222 -10.07 8.45 -6.11
CA LYS A 222 -10.00 7.26 -6.99
C LYS A 222 -10.53 6.00 -6.31
N THR A 223 -10.43 5.88 -4.99
CA THR A 223 -10.99 4.71 -4.27
C THR A 223 -12.51 4.65 -4.36
N MET A 224 -13.20 5.77 -4.55
CA MET A 224 -14.65 5.80 -4.65
C MET A 224 -15.19 5.29 -5.99
N VAL A 225 -14.39 5.33 -7.06
CA VAL A 225 -14.85 4.90 -8.39
C VAL A 225 -15.17 3.40 -8.40
N PRO A 226 -14.29 2.49 -7.95
CA PRO A 226 -14.63 1.06 -7.82
C PRO A 226 -15.79 0.80 -6.86
N VAL A 227 -15.90 1.54 -5.75
CA VAL A 227 -17.00 1.39 -4.77
C VAL A 227 -18.34 1.72 -5.40
N GLN A 228 -18.44 2.87 -6.08
CA GLN A 228 -19.66 3.32 -6.74
C GLN A 228 -20.07 2.36 -7.85
N GLN A 229 -19.11 1.91 -8.67
CA GLN A 229 -19.37 0.95 -9.74
C GLN A 229 -19.88 -0.38 -9.16
N LEU A 230 -19.22 -0.90 -8.13
CA LEU A 230 -19.61 -2.14 -7.47
C LEU A 230 -21.02 -2.06 -6.88
N LEU A 231 -21.34 -0.98 -6.17
CA LEU A 231 -22.67 -0.79 -5.58
C LEU A 231 -23.74 -0.64 -6.65
N LYS A 232 -23.44 0.07 -7.74
CA LYS A 232 -24.36 0.24 -8.87
C LYS A 232 -24.66 -1.10 -9.55
N ASP A 233 -23.63 -1.90 -9.80
CA ASP A 233 -23.78 -3.22 -10.43
C ASP A 233 -24.57 -4.17 -9.51
N TYR A 234 -24.27 -4.14 -8.21
CA TYR A 234 -24.95 -4.99 -7.22
C TYR A 234 -26.43 -4.63 -7.03
N PHE A 235 -26.78 -3.34 -6.98
CA PHE A 235 -28.17 -2.89 -6.80
C PHE A 235 -28.93 -2.70 -8.13
N ASN A 236 -28.53 -3.40 -9.20
CA ASN A 236 -29.17 -3.37 -10.52
C ASN A 236 -29.38 -1.94 -11.07
N GLY A 237 -28.35 -1.10 -10.94
CA GLY A 237 -28.37 0.28 -11.45
C GLY A 237 -29.05 1.30 -10.54
N LYS A 238 -29.53 0.92 -9.34
CA LYS A 238 -30.03 1.91 -8.37
C LYS A 238 -28.87 2.78 -7.89
N GLU A 239 -29.04 4.09 -8.07
CA GLU A 239 -28.07 5.08 -7.61
C GLU A 239 -27.98 5.05 -6.07
N PRO A 240 -26.76 5.04 -5.48
CA PRO A 240 -26.57 5.10 -4.04
C PRO A 240 -27.22 6.35 -3.42
N ASN A 241 -27.65 6.25 -2.16
CA ASN A 241 -28.21 7.38 -1.43
C ASN A 241 -27.15 8.50 -1.29
N LYS A 242 -27.40 9.66 -1.90
CA LYS A 242 -26.49 10.82 -1.90
C LYS A 242 -26.48 11.60 -0.58
N GLY A 243 -27.35 11.26 0.37
CA GLY A 243 -27.41 11.86 1.71
C GLY A 243 -26.31 11.39 2.66
N VAL A 244 -25.57 10.34 2.28
CA VAL A 244 -24.35 9.90 2.96
C VAL A 244 -23.19 10.22 2.04
N ASN A 245 -22.26 11.05 2.50
CA ASN A 245 -21.06 11.35 1.72
C ASN A 245 -20.22 10.06 1.61
N PRO A 246 -19.99 9.53 0.40
CA PRO A 246 -19.26 8.28 0.21
C PRO A 246 -17.83 8.35 0.77
N ASP A 247 -17.20 9.53 0.67
CA ASP A 247 -15.86 9.79 1.22
C ASP A 247 -15.88 9.70 2.75
N GLU A 248 -16.95 10.17 3.40
CA GLU A 248 -17.12 10.09 4.86
C GLU A 248 -17.47 8.68 5.31
N ALA A 249 -18.27 7.93 4.55
CA ALA A 249 -18.61 6.55 4.88
C ALA A 249 -17.39 5.62 4.83
N VAL A 250 -16.54 5.78 3.81
CA VAL A 250 -15.27 5.05 3.69
C VAL A 250 -14.28 5.51 4.74
N ALA A 251 -14.12 6.83 4.96
CA ALA A 251 -13.23 7.34 6.00
C ALA A 251 -13.67 6.90 7.40
N TYR A 252 -14.97 6.87 7.68
CA TYR A 252 -15.54 6.38 8.93
C TYR A 252 -15.31 4.88 9.09
N GLY A 253 -15.59 4.07 8.05
CA GLY A 253 -15.32 2.63 8.06
C GLY A 253 -13.83 2.30 8.28
N ALA A 254 -12.94 3.01 7.58
CA ALA A 254 -11.49 2.88 7.75
C ALA A 254 -11.03 3.32 9.15
N ALA A 255 -11.61 4.39 9.71
CA ALA A 255 -11.32 4.85 11.07
C ALA A 255 -11.81 3.86 12.14
N VAL A 256 -12.99 3.28 11.96
CA VAL A 256 -13.53 2.22 12.85
C VAL A 256 -12.65 0.98 12.78
N GLN A 257 -12.24 0.54 11.58
CA GLN A 257 -11.34 -0.60 11.43
C GLN A 257 -9.96 -0.33 12.06
N ALA A 258 -9.41 0.88 11.88
CA ALA A 258 -8.17 1.29 12.53
C ALA A 258 -8.31 1.33 14.08
N SER A 259 -9.48 1.71 14.61
CA SER A 259 -9.78 1.69 16.05
C SER A 259 -9.83 0.25 16.59
N ILE A 260 -10.47 -0.67 15.87
CA ILE A 260 -10.55 -2.10 16.24
C ILE A 260 -9.15 -2.73 16.23
N VAL A 261 -8.38 -2.52 15.16
CA VAL A 261 -7.02 -3.08 15.02
C VAL A 261 -6.03 -2.47 16.03
N SER A 262 -6.30 -1.26 16.53
CA SER A 262 -5.49 -0.61 17.57
C SER A 262 -5.94 -0.90 19.00
N GLY A 263 -6.97 -1.74 19.19
CA GLY A 263 -7.43 -2.18 20.52
C GLY A 263 -8.24 -1.15 21.30
N HIS A 264 -8.88 -0.19 20.63
CA HIS A 264 -9.69 0.86 21.26
C HIS A 264 -11.19 0.55 21.32
N VAL A 265 -11.58 -0.73 21.33
CA VAL A 265 -12.96 -1.19 21.61
C VAL A 265 -12.92 -2.40 22.53
#